data_AF-D2HTL3-F1
#
_entry.id   AF-D2HTL3-F1
#
_cell.length_a   1.000
_cell.length_b   1.000
_cell.length_c   1.000
_cell.angle_alpha   90.00
_cell.angle_beta   90.00
_cell.angle_gamma   90.00
#
_symmetry.space_group_name_H-M   'P 1'
#
loop_
_entity.id
_entity.type
_entity.pdbx_description
1 polymer ?
#
loop_
_entity_poly.entity_id
_entity_poly.type
_entity_poly.pdbx_seq_one_letter_code
_entity_poly.pdbx_strand_id
1 'polypeptide(L)'
;TLKERFAFLFNNEVLCDVHFLVGKGLGAQRIPAHRFVLAVGSAVFDAMFNGGMATTSTEIELPDVEPAAFLALLKFLYSDEVQIGPETVMTTLYTAKKYAVPALEAHCVEFLKKNLRADNAFMLLTQQARLFDEPQLASLCLENIDKNTADGITAEGFTDIDLDTLVAVLERDTLGIREVRLFGAVVRWSEAECQRQQLPVTPENKRKVLGKALALIRFPLMTIEEFAAGPAQSGILVDREVVSLFLHFTVNPKPRVDFIDRPRCCLRGKECSINRFQQDTGFSCDGSASTFRVMFKEPVEVLPSVNYTACATLKGPDSHYGTKGLRKVTHESPTTGAKTCFTFCYAAGNNNGTSVEDGQIPEVIFYT
;
A
#
# COMPACT_ATOMS: atom_id res chain seq x y z
N THR A 1 26.43 31.17 -18.53
CA THR A 1 26.32 31.36 -17.05
C THR A 1 27.41 30.56 -16.34
N LEU A 2 27.60 30.73 -15.01
CA LEU A 2 28.55 29.90 -14.25
C LEU A 2 28.22 28.40 -14.39
N LYS A 3 26.92 28.08 -14.36
CA LYS A 3 26.34 26.75 -14.60
C LYS A 3 26.81 26.11 -15.91
N GLU A 4 26.76 26.83 -17.03
CA GLU A 4 27.23 26.31 -18.33
C GLU A 4 28.75 26.02 -18.35
N ARG A 5 29.54 26.80 -17.62
CA ARG A 5 31.00 26.61 -17.55
C ARG A 5 31.36 25.37 -16.73
N PHE A 6 30.67 25.13 -15.62
CA PHE A 6 30.84 23.89 -14.85
C PHE A 6 30.24 22.69 -15.57
N ALA A 7 29.10 22.84 -16.25
CA ALA A 7 28.54 21.77 -17.08
C ALA A 7 29.49 21.30 -18.19
N PHE A 8 30.38 22.17 -18.70
CA PHE A 8 31.43 21.77 -19.66
C PHE A 8 32.53 20.88 -19.05
N LEU A 9 32.76 20.99 -17.73
CA LEU A 9 33.72 20.15 -17.00
C LEU A 9 33.15 18.77 -16.64
N PHE A 10 31.84 18.57 -16.82
CA PHE A 10 31.20 17.27 -16.59
C PHE A 10 31.77 16.21 -17.53
N ASN A 11 32.22 15.09 -16.96
CA ASN A 11 32.76 13.94 -17.69
C ASN A 11 33.88 14.30 -18.68
N ASN A 12 34.70 15.29 -18.32
CA ASN A 12 35.81 15.78 -19.12
C ASN A 12 37.12 15.59 -18.32
N GLU A 13 38.20 15.26 -19.01
CA GLU A 13 39.51 15.06 -18.37
C GLU A 13 40.24 16.38 -18.07
N VAL A 14 39.76 17.49 -18.62
CA VAL A 14 40.33 18.82 -18.39
C VAL A 14 40.19 19.20 -16.91
N LEU A 15 41.33 19.37 -16.22
CA LEU A 15 41.44 19.72 -14.80
C LEU A 15 40.92 18.66 -13.81
N CYS A 16 40.72 17.41 -14.25
CA CYS A 16 40.34 16.34 -13.36
C CYS A 16 41.47 15.99 -12.36
N ASP A 17 41.10 15.76 -11.10
CA ASP A 17 42.02 15.47 -9.99
C ASP A 17 41.62 14.18 -9.23
N VAL A 18 40.58 13.49 -9.71
CA VAL A 18 40.10 12.21 -9.20
C VAL A 18 39.38 11.42 -10.29
N HIS A 19 39.48 10.10 -10.23
CA HIS A 19 38.79 9.16 -11.09
C HIS A 19 38.01 8.16 -10.25
N PHE A 20 36.79 7.83 -10.69
CA PHE A 20 35.95 6.83 -10.06
C PHE A 20 35.82 5.61 -10.94
N LEU A 21 36.09 4.43 -10.40
CA LEU A 21 35.81 3.14 -11.03
C LEU A 21 34.45 2.67 -10.51
N VAL A 22 33.40 2.89 -11.29
CA VAL A 22 32.00 2.67 -10.88
C VAL A 22 31.45 1.40 -11.53
N GLY A 23 30.83 0.52 -10.74
CA GLY A 23 30.19 -0.72 -11.20
C GLY A 23 31.02 -1.99 -10.94
N LYS A 24 30.47 -3.15 -11.26
CA LYS A 24 31.11 -4.48 -11.07
C LYS A 24 31.44 -5.16 -12.39
N GLY A 25 32.60 -5.81 -12.45
CA GLY A 25 33.00 -6.68 -13.56
C GLY A 25 33.16 -5.93 -14.89
N LEU A 26 32.73 -6.54 -15.99
CA LEU A 26 32.86 -5.99 -17.35
C LEU A 26 32.05 -4.71 -17.61
N GLY A 27 31.14 -4.34 -16.71
CA GLY A 27 30.36 -3.10 -16.78
C GLY A 27 30.96 -1.92 -16.02
N ALA A 28 32.15 -2.08 -15.43
CA ALA A 28 32.81 -1.01 -14.69
C ALA A 28 33.26 0.12 -15.62
N GLN A 29 32.96 1.36 -15.23
CA GLN A 29 33.32 2.56 -16.00
C GLN A 29 34.24 3.46 -15.18
N ARG A 30 35.31 3.94 -15.83
CA ARG A 30 36.21 4.94 -15.26
C ARG A 30 35.69 6.33 -15.60
N ILE A 31 35.30 7.08 -14.57
CA ILE A 31 34.64 8.39 -14.72
C ILE A 31 35.54 9.46 -14.10
N PRO A 32 36.00 10.46 -14.88
CA PRO A 32 36.78 11.59 -14.35
C PRO A 32 35.87 12.58 -13.61
N ALA A 33 36.36 13.14 -12.50
CA ALA A 33 35.66 14.14 -11.73
C ALA A 33 36.63 15.12 -11.04
N HIS A 34 36.07 16.09 -10.32
CA HIS A 34 36.81 17.17 -9.68
C HIS A 34 36.49 17.21 -8.18
N ARG A 35 37.49 16.98 -7.31
CA ARG A 35 37.35 16.92 -5.86
C ARG A 35 36.67 18.16 -5.30
N PHE A 36 37.03 19.34 -5.81
CA PHE A 36 36.43 20.61 -5.38
C PHE A 36 34.91 20.65 -5.58
N VAL A 37 34.42 20.28 -6.76
CA VAL A 37 32.98 20.30 -7.08
C VAL A 37 32.24 19.28 -6.21
N LEU A 38 32.83 18.10 -6.02
CA LEU A 38 32.26 17.03 -5.20
C LEU A 38 32.18 17.40 -3.72
N ALA A 39 33.25 17.98 -3.16
CA ALA A 39 33.30 18.40 -1.77
C ALA A 39 32.29 19.51 -1.48
N VAL A 40 32.13 20.48 -2.39
CA VAL A 40 31.10 21.54 -2.24
C VAL A 40 29.69 20.96 -2.30
N GLY A 41 29.48 19.96 -3.16
CA GLY A 41 28.17 19.37 -3.42
C GLY A 41 27.72 18.27 -2.46
N SER A 42 28.64 17.69 -1.68
CA SER A 42 28.40 16.52 -0.84
C SER A 42 29.30 16.52 0.39
N ALA A 43 28.69 16.48 1.56
CA ALA A 43 29.42 16.35 2.83
C ALA A 43 30.22 15.03 2.93
N VAL A 44 29.76 13.97 2.25
CA VAL A 44 30.46 12.68 2.22
C VAL A 44 31.74 12.77 1.40
N PHE A 45 31.69 13.43 0.23
CA PHE A 45 32.89 13.67 -0.57
C PHE A 45 33.83 14.65 0.12
N ASP A 46 33.31 15.69 0.78
CA ASP A 46 34.13 16.60 1.58
C ASP A 46 34.89 15.85 2.68
N ALA A 47 34.21 15.00 3.46
CA ALA A 47 34.87 14.17 4.45
C ALA A 47 35.86 13.17 3.84
N MET A 48 35.57 12.61 2.67
CA MET A 48 36.44 11.67 1.96
C MET A 48 37.76 12.31 1.47
N PHE A 49 37.73 13.59 1.09
CA PHE A 49 38.88 14.31 0.53
C PHE A 49 39.59 15.24 1.52
N ASN A 50 38.87 15.81 2.48
CA ASN A 50 39.35 16.84 3.41
C ASN A 50 39.22 16.43 4.90
N GLY A 51 38.63 15.26 5.19
CA GLY A 51 38.46 14.78 6.56
C GLY A 51 39.74 14.22 7.20
N GLY A 52 39.67 13.86 8.49
CA GLY A 52 40.82 13.35 9.25
C GLY A 52 41.39 12.00 8.78
N MET A 53 40.67 11.29 7.90
CA MET A 53 41.11 10.07 7.20
C MET A 53 41.04 10.25 5.67
N ALA A 54 41.31 11.47 5.18
CA ALA A 54 41.23 11.81 3.77
C ALA A 54 42.08 10.87 2.91
N THR A 55 41.51 10.46 1.78
CA THR A 55 42.21 9.61 0.81
C THR A 55 43.14 10.44 -0.09
N THR A 56 44.40 10.03 -0.16
CA THR A 56 45.38 10.58 -1.13
C THR A 56 45.30 9.90 -2.48
N SER A 57 44.53 8.80 -2.59
CA SER A 57 44.34 8.05 -3.83
C SER A 57 43.62 8.90 -4.88
N THR A 58 44.14 8.89 -6.10
CA THR A 58 43.51 9.55 -7.27
C THR A 58 42.45 8.67 -7.93
N GLU A 59 42.37 7.39 -7.58
CA GLU A 59 41.37 6.45 -8.07
C GLU A 59 40.55 5.87 -6.92
N ILE A 60 39.22 5.91 -7.04
CA ILE A 60 38.26 5.47 -6.02
C ILE A 60 37.32 4.45 -6.64
N GLU A 61 37.24 3.27 -6.03
CA GLU A 61 36.36 2.18 -6.48
C GLU A 61 34.99 2.24 -5.81
N LEU A 62 33.94 2.22 -6.62
CA LEU A 62 32.54 2.23 -6.20
C LEU A 62 31.82 1.01 -6.79
N PRO A 63 32.06 -0.19 -6.27
CA PRO A 63 31.52 -1.43 -6.83
C PRO A 63 30.01 -1.55 -6.61
N ASP A 64 29.43 -0.85 -5.65
CA ASP A 64 28.02 -0.93 -5.26
C ASP A 64 27.13 0.12 -5.95
N VAL A 65 27.71 0.99 -6.79
CA VAL A 65 26.99 2.03 -7.51
C VAL A 65 26.98 1.72 -9.01
N GLU A 66 25.83 1.95 -9.65
CA GLU A 66 25.72 1.83 -11.11
C GLU A 66 26.26 3.08 -11.83
N PRO A 67 26.95 2.93 -12.97
CA PRO A 67 27.49 4.08 -13.71
C PRO A 67 26.44 5.14 -14.06
N ALA A 68 25.24 4.71 -14.48
CA ALA A 68 24.16 5.63 -14.84
C ALA A 68 23.70 6.49 -13.66
N ALA A 69 23.56 5.89 -12.47
CA ALA A 69 23.18 6.60 -11.25
C ALA A 69 24.26 7.59 -10.80
N PHE A 70 25.53 7.20 -10.89
CA PHE A 70 26.65 8.08 -10.56
C PHE A 70 26.78 9.26 -11.52
N LEU A 71 26.60 9.03 -12.82
CA LEU A 71 26.60 10.10 -13.82
C LEU A 71 25.45 11.07 -13.60
N ALA A 72 24.26 10.60 -13.21
CA ALA A 72 23.14 11.46 -12.84
C ALA A 72 23.45 12.33 -11.62
N LEU A 73 24.08 11.76 -10.58
CA LEU A 73 24.57 12.51 -9.42
C LEU A 73 25.59 13.57 -9.84
N LEU A 74 26.62 13.20 -10.60
CA LEU A 74 27.64 14.12 -11.07
C LEU A 74 27.02 15.24 -11.90
N LYS A 75 26.12 14.92 -12.83
CA LYS A 75 25.46 15.94 -13.65
C LYS A 75 24.72 16.95 -12.77
N PHE A 76 24.02 16.47 -11.75
CA PHE A 76 23.36 17.33 -10.78
C PHE A 76 24.37 18.24 -10.04
N LEU A 77 25.49 17.71 -9.56
CA LEU A 77 26.50 18.52 -8.85
C LEU A 77 27.16 19.59 -9.73
N TYR A 78 27.28 19.36 -11.04
CA TYR A 78 27.93 20.29 -11.96
C TYR A 78 26.98 21.30 -12.61
N SER A 79 25.69 20.98 -12.74
CA SER A 79 24.74 21.84 -13.46
C SER A 79 23.39 22.05 -12.77
N ASP A 80 23.13 21.47 -11.60
CA ASP A 80 21.80 21.42 -10.97
C ASP A 80 20.70 20.84 -11.90
N GLU A 81 21.08 20.14 -12.97
CA GLU A 81 20.11 19.49 -13.86
C GLU A 81 19.84 18.06 -13.41
N VAL A 82 18.56 17.78 -13.22
CA VAL A 82 18.08 16.47 -12.81
C VAL A 82 17.70 15.66 -14.05
N GLN A 83 18.43 14.59 -14.33
CA GLN A 83 18.11 13.62 -15.37
C GLN A 83 17.81 12.27 -14.75
N ILE A 84 16.53 12.03 -14.48
CA ILE A 84 16.04 10.81 -13.84
C ILE A 84 15.07 10.11 -14.78
N GLY A 85 15.28 8.81 -15.01
CA GLY A 85 14.36 7.93 -15.71
C GLY A 85 13.66 6.95 -14.75
N PRO A 86 12.55 6.31 -15.16
CA PRO A 86 11.84 5.33 -14.33
C PRO A 86 12.69 4.12 -13.95
N GLU A 87 13.61 3.69 -14.82
CA GLU A 87 14.53 2.58 -14.55
C GLU A 87 15.69 2.98 -13.62
N THR A 88 16.12 4.25 -13.65
CA THR A 88 17.32 4.72 -12.94
C THR A 88 17.02 5.47 -11.65
N VAL A 89 15.76 5.84 -11.39
CA VAL A 89 15.36 6.63 -10.22
C VAL A 89 15.74 5.97 -8.90
N MET A 90 15.60 4.65 -8.81
CA MET A 90 15.89 3.91 -7.58
C MET A 90 17.38 3.91 -7.26
N THR A 91 18.22 3.64 -8.26
CA THR A 91 19.67 3.59 -8.10
C THR A 91 20.25 5.00 -7.94
N THR A 92 19.64 6.00 -8.57
CA THR A 92 19.97 7.42 -8.38
C THR A 92 19.61 7.90 -6.98
N LEU A 93 18.43 7.55 -6.45
CA LEU A 93 18.02 7.89 -5.08
C LEU A 93 18.94 7.26 -4.03
N TYR A 94 19.30 5.98 -4.21
CA TYR A 94 20.29 5.31 -3.36
C TYR A 94 21.62 6.06 -3.36
N THR A 95 22.11 6.42 -4.55
CA THR A 95 23.36 7.16 -4.73
C THR A 95 23.30 8.55 -4.08
N ALA A 96 22.17 9.26 -4.22
CA ALA A 96 21.95 10.57 -3.62
C ALA A 96 21.98 10.52 -2.09
N LYS A 97 21.35 9.50 -1.47
CA LYS A 97 21.42 9.29 -0.02
C LYS A 97 22.81 8.88 0.44
N LYS A 98 23.46 7.94 -0.27
CA LYS A 98 24.81 7.46 0.05
C LYS A 98 25.83 8.60 0.10
N TYR A 99 25.73 9.56 -0.81
CA TYR A 99 26.60 10.73 -0.86
C TYR A 99 25.99 11.98 -0.23
N ALA A 100 24.89 11.86 0.53
CA ALA A 100 24.24 12.96 1.23
C ALA A 100 24.03 14.21 0.35
N VAL A 101 23.27 14.07 -0.73
CA VAL A 101 22.84 15.16 -1.62
C VAL A 101 21.31 15.34 -1.51
N PRO A 102 20.82 16.08 -0.51
CA PRO A 102 19.38 16.13 -0.17
C PRO A 102 18.51 16.73 -1.27
N ALA A 103 19.06 17.67 -2.07
CA ALA A 103 18.32 18.29 -3.16
C ALA A 103 17.99 17.28 -4.27
N LEU A 104 18.93 16.40 -4.62
CA LEU A 104 18.70 15.33 -5.60
C LEU A 104 17.76 14.26 -5.03
N GLU A 105 17.91 13.93 -3.75
CA GLU A 105 17.01 13.02 -3.03
C GLU A 105 15.55 13.50 -3.10
N ALA A 106 15.30 14.77 -2.79
CA ALA A 106 13.97 15.36 -2.85
C ALA A 106 13.35 15.25 -4.27
N HIS A 107 14.14 15.51 -5.31
CA HIS A 107 13.68 15.38 -6.70
C HIS A 107 13.38 13.93 -7.07
N CYS A 108 14.20 12.97 -6.63
CA CYS A 108 13.94 11.55 -6.85
C CYS A 108 12.65 11.11 -6.15
N VAL A 109 12.45 11.50 -4.89
CA VAL A 109 11.23 11.18 -4.13
C VAL A 109 10.00 11.81 -4.78
N GLU A 110 10.08 13.06 -5.25
CA GLU A 110 8.98 13.71 -5.96
C GLU A 110 8.66 13.01 -7.28
N PHE A 111 9.68 12.59 -8.03
CA PHE A 111 9.49 11.82 -9.27
C PHE A 111 8.81 10.48 -8.99
N LEU A 112 9.19 9.78 -7.92
CA LEU A 112 8.56 8.54 -7.49
C LEU A 112 7.09 8.75 -7.09
N LYS A 113 6.80 9.81 -6.32
CA LYS A 113 5.43 10.17 -5.93
C LYS A 113 4.54 10.45 -7.16
N LYS A 114 5.08 11.11 -8.19
CA LYS A 114 4.35 11.43 -9.43
C LYS A 114 4.14 10.22 -10.36
N ASN A 115 5.04 9.25 -10.33
CA ASN A 115 5.00 8.06 -11.19
C ASN A 115 4.57 6.78 -10.44
N LEU A 116 4.01 6.91 -9.24
CA LEU A 116 3.50 5.78 -8.47
C LEU A 116 2.29 5.17 -9.17
N ARG A 117 2.38 3.88 -9.48
CA ARG A 117 1.37 3.08 -10.17
C ARG A 117 1.15 1.78 -9.42
N ALA A 118 0.07 1.06 -9.75
CA ALA A 118 -0.30 -0.17 -9.03
C ALA A 118 0.72 -1.30 -9.23
N ASP A 119 1.37 -1.34 -10.39
CA ASP A 119 2.39 -2.31 -10.81
C ASP A 119 3.74 -2.12 -10.09
N ASN A 120 4.15 -0.87 -9.85
CA ASN A 120 5.42 -0.55 -9.20
C ASN A 120 5.32 -0.33 -7.68
N ALA A 121 4.13 -0.17 -7.11
CA ALA A 121 3.96 0.18 -5.70
C ALA A 121 4.53 -0.87 -4.73
N PHE A 122 4.40 -2.16 -5.04
CA PHE A 122 4.96 -3.25 -4.23
C PHE A 122 6.50 -3.23 -4.24
N MET A 123 7.09 -3.02 -5.42
CA MET A 123 8.53 -2.90 -5.59
C MET A 123 9.10 -1.66 -4.88
N LEU A 124 8.38 -0.53 -4.96
CA LEU A 124 8.75 0.68 -4.27
C LEU A 124 8.68 0.53 -2.74
N LEU A 125 7.65 -0.15 -2.23
CA LEU A 125 7.51 -0.42 -0.81
C LEU A 125 8.68 -1.26 -0.26
N THR A 126 9.03 -2.35 -0.96
CA THR A 126 10.14 -3.21 -0.55
C THR A 126 11.50 -2.49 -0.62
N GLN A 127 11.69 -1.62 -1.61
CA GLN A 127 12.92 -0.83 -1.73
C GLN A 127 12.99 0.29 -0.69
N GLN A 128 11.85 0.91 -0.33
CA GLN A 128 11.80 1.95 0.70
C GLN A 128 12.07 1.41 2.11
N ALA A 129 11.57 0.21 2.42
CA ALA A 129 11.92 -0.48 3.67
C ALA A 129 13.42 -0.79 3.79
N ARG A 130 14.10 -1.09 2.67
CA ARG A 130 15.53 -1.46 2.66
C ARG A 130 16.49 -0.29 2.55
N LEU A 131 16.14 0.76 1.80
CA LEU A 131 17.13 1.72 1.28
C LEU A 131 16.88 3.17 1.67
N PHE A 132 15.65 3.57 1.99
CA PHE A 132 15.30 5.00 2.00
C PHE A 132 14.83 5.53 3.35
N ASP A 133 14.27 4.71 4.25
CA ASP A 133 13.73 5.17 5.55
C ASP A 133 12.83 6.42 5.45
N GLU A 134 12.08 6.54 4.34
CA GLU A 134 11.18 7.66 4.06
C GLU A 134 9.72 7.27 4.37
N PRO A 135 9.20 7.57 5.57
CA PRO A 135 7.89 7.08 6.00
C PRO A 135 6.74 7.65 5.16
N GLN A 136 6.89 8.85 4.61
CA GLN A 136 5.88 9.47 3.76
C GLN A 136 5.70 8.72 2.43
N LEU A 137 6.79 8.24 1.84
CA LEU A 137 6.72 7.43 0.62
C LEU A 137 6.10 6.07 0.92
N ALA A 138 6.42 5.48 2.07
CA ALA A 138 5.78 4.26 2.58
C ALA A 138 4.27 4.38 2.62
N SER A 139 3.77 5.43 3.28
CA SER A 139 2.33 5.65 3.44
C SER A 139 1.64 5.82 2.09
N LEU A 140 2.26 6.51 1.13
CA LEU A 140 1.70 6.71 -0.19
C LEU A 140 1.67 5.41 -1.01
N CYS A 141 2.73 4.59 -0.94
CA CYS A 141 2.78 3.27 -1.58
C CYS A 141 1.68 2.37 -1.01
N LEU A 142 1.54 2.33 0.31
CA LEU A 142 0.51 1.54 1.00
C LEU A 142 -0.90 2.01 0.64
N GLU A 143 -1.15 3.32 0.60
CA GLU A 143 -2.45 3.87 0.17
C GLU A 143 -2.77 3.51 -1.29
N ASN A 144 -1.77 3.55 -2.18
CA ASN A 144 -1.96 3.16 -3.57
C ASN A 144 -2.21 1.64 -3.72
N ILE A 145 -1.51 0.82 -2.94
CA ILE A 145 -1.76 -0.63 -2.85
C ILE A 145 -3.18 -0.90 -2.35
N ASP A 146 -3.64 -0.18 -1.33
CA ASP A 146 -5.00 -0.34 -0.78
C ASP A 146 -6.08 0.12 -1.79
N LYS A 147 -5.80 1.15 -2.60
CA LYS A 147 -6.72 1.62 -3.66
C LYS A 147 -6.83 0.64 -4.83
N ASN A 148 -5.70 0.09 -5.27
CA ASN A 148 -5.60 -0.70 -6.50
C ASN A 148 -5.11 -2.14 -6.22
N THR A 149 -5.55 -2.74 -5.11
CA THR A 149 -5.03 -4.02 -4.61
C THR A 149 -5.17 -5.15 -5.63
N ALA A 150 -6.31 -5.23 -6.32
CA ALA A 150 -6.60 -6.30 -7.28
C ALA A 150 -5.60 -6.31 -8.46
N ASP A 151 -5.27 -5.13 -8.99
CA ASP A 151 -4.35 -5.00 -10.11
C ASP A 151 -2.90 -5.15 -9.67
N GLY A 152 -2.53 -4.53 -8.55
CA GLY A 152 -1.16 -4.57 -8.05
C GLY A 152 -0.72 -5.98 -7.62
N ILE A 153 -1.62 -6.75 -6.99
CA ILE A 153 -1.34 -8.14 -6.63
C ILE A 153 -1.21 -9.03 -7.88
N THR A 154 -1.88 -8.68 -8.98
CA THR A 154 -1.82 -9.43 -10.24
C THR A 154 -0.52 -9.17 -11.01
N ALA A 155 0.07 -7.99 -10.83
CA ALA A 155 1.29 -7.53 -11.49
C ALA A 155 2.52 -8.40 -11.19
N GLU A 156 3.48 -8.43 -12.13
CA GLU A 156 4.74 -9.17 -12.00
C GLU A 156 5.59 -8.67 -10.83
N GLY A 157 5.56 -7.36 -10.55
CA GLY A 157 6.27 -6.74 -9.43
C GLY A 157 5.85 -7.26 -8.06
N PHE A 158 4.69 -7.91 -7.93
CA PHE A 158 4.31 -8.60 -6.68
C PHE A 158 5.17 -9.85 -6.42
N THR A 159 5.59 -10.58 -7.47
CA THR A 159 6.40 -11.80 -7.30
C THR A 159 7.85 -11.52 -6.91
N ASP A 160 8.32 -10.30 -7.14
CA ASP A 160 9.70 -9.90 -6.87
C ASP A 160 9.93 -9.43 -5.42
N ILE A 161 8.89 -9.23 -4.62
CA ILE A 161 9.02 -8.79 -3.23
C ILE A 161 9.70 -9.85 -2.34
N ASP A 162 10.28 -9.40 -1.22
CA ASP A 162 10.82 -10.27 -0.17
C ASP A 162 9.74 -10.72 0.82
N LEU A 163 10.09 -11.73 1.63
CA LEU A 163 9.18 -12.34 2.61
C LEU A 163 8.69 -11.32 3.64
N ASP A 164 9.55 -10.41 4.11
CA ASP A 164 9.18 -9.41 5.12
C ASP A 164 8.16 -8.42 4.57
N THR A 165 8.31 -7.96 3.32
CA THR A 165 7.31 -7.10 2.67
C THR A 165 6.00 -7.86 2.44
N LEU A 166 6.08 -9.13 2.02
CA LEU A 166 4.88 -9.97 1.86
C LEU A 166 4.11 -10.09 3.19
N VAL A 167 4.81 -10.37 4.29
CA VAL A 167 4.24 -10.44 5.64
C VAL A 167 3.60 -9.09 6.01
N ALA A 168 4.31 -7.99 5.84
CA ALA A 168 3.80 -6.65 6.14
C ALA A 168 2.53 -6.32 5.33
N VAL A 169 2.44 -6.75 4.07
CA VAL A 169 1.22 -6.61 3.25
C VAL A 169 0.10 -7.48 3.80
N LEU A 170 0.37 -8.77 4.08
CA LEU A 170 -0.62 -9.73 4.56
C LEU A 170 -1.12 -9.46 6.00
N GLU A 171 -0.39 -8.70 6.81
CA GLU A 171 -0.86 -8.27 8.14
C GLU A 171 -1.91 -7.16 8.05
N ARG A 172 -1.93 -6.39 6.96
CA ARG A 172 -2.80 -5.20 6.84
C ARG A 172 -4.28 -5.55 6.74
N ASP A 173 -5.08 -4.98 7.63
CA ASP A 173 -6.53 -5.05 7.55
C ASP A 173 -7.14 -4.24 6.40
N THR A 174 -6.39 -3.33 5.77
CA THR A 174 -6.91 -2.37 4.78
C THR A 174 -7.04 -2.91 3.36
N LEU A 175 -6.48 -4.09 3.06
CA LEU A 175 -6.45 -4.65 1.71
C LEU A 175 -7.86 -4.90 1.15
N GLY A 176 -8.19 -4.30 0.01
CA GLY A 176 -9.48 -4.42 -0.67
C GLY A 176 -9.55 -5.61 -1.62
N ILE A 177 -9.33 -6.84 -1.13
CA ILE A 177 -9.32 -8.04 -1.98
C ILE A 177 -10.01 -9.24 -1.31
N ARG A 178 -10.62 -10.12 -2.12
CA ARG A 178 -11.12 -11.42 -1.63
C ARG A 178 -9.94 -12.31 -1.25
N GLU A 179 -10.04 -12.97 -0.09
CA GLU A 179 -9.01 -13.89 0.42
C GLU A 179 -8.64 -14.98 -0.61
N VAL A 180 -9.60 -15.49 -1.40
CA VAL A 180 -9.30 -16.48 -2.47
C VAL A 180 -8.34 -15.94 -3.53
N ARG A 181 -8.46 -14.66 -3.90
CA ARG A 181 -7.57 -14.01 -4.88
C ARG A 181 -6.21 -13.70 -4.24
N LEU A 182 -6.21 -13.28 -2.98
CA LEU A 182 -4.99 -13.09 -2.19
C LEU A 182 -4.19 -14.38 -2.09
N PHE A 183 -4.86 -15.50 -1.76
CA PHE A 183 -4.24 -16.82 -1.72
C PHE A 183 -3.62 -17.20 -3.06
N GLY A 184 -4.35 -17.04 -4.17
CA GLY A 184 -3.82 -17.33 -5.51
C GLY A 184 -2.54 -16.54 -5.83
N ALA A 185 -2.45 -15.29 -5.39
CA ALA A 185 -1.25 -14.49 -5.57
C ALA A 185 -0.09 -14.91 -4.66
N VAL A 186 -0.37 -15.26 -3.40
CA VAL A 186 0.62 -15.79 -2.47
C VAL A 186 1.20 -17.12 -2.99
N VAL A 187 0.39 -17.95 -3.64
CA VAL A 187 0.87 -19.17 -4.32
C VAL A 187 1.81 -18.81 -5.47
N ARG A 188 1.46 -17.86 -6.33
CA ARG A 188 2.36 -17.38 -7.41
C ARG A 188 3.68 -16.84 -6.87
N TRP A 189 3.63 -16.07 -5.79
CA TRP A 189 4.84 -15.60 -5.10
C TRP A 189 5.69 -16.76 -4.58
N SER A 190 5.07 -17.77 -3.96
CA SER A 190 5.79 -18.95 -3.45
C SER A 190 6.46 -19.76 -4.56
N GLU A 191 5.86 -19.80 -5.76
CA GLU A 191 6.43 -20.44 -6.95
C GLU A 191 7.67 -19.71 -7.44
N ALA A 192 7.57 -18.38 -7.56
CA ALA A 192 8.71 -17.53 -7.94
C ALA A 192 9.84 -17.63 -6.91
N GLU A 193 9.52 -17.62 -5.61
CA GLU A 193 10.52 -17.72 -4.54
C GLU A 193 11.19 -19.12 -4.50
N CYS A 194 10.45 -20.19 -4.78
CA CYS A 194 11.05 -21.53 -4.96
C CYS A 194 12.05 -21.54 -6.11
N GLN A 195 11.72 -20.90 -7.24
CA GLN A 195 12.63 -20.77 -8.39
C GLN A 195 13.86 -19.95 -8.03
N ARG A 196 13.71 -18.84 -7.29
CA ARG A 196 14.83 -18.01 -6.80
C ARG A 196 15.78 -18.78 -5.89
N GLN A 197 15.24 -19.65 -5.02
CA GLN A 197 16.01 -20.52 -4.14
C GLN A 197 16.49 -21.83 -4.81
N GLN A 198 16.23 -22.02 -6.11
CA GLN A 198 16.55 -23.23 -6.87
C GLN A 198 15.95 -24.53 -6.27
N LEU A 199 14.79 -24.42 -5.63
CA LEU A 199 14.04 -25.54 -5.08
C LEU A 199 12.99 -26.03 -6.08
N PRO A 200 12.72 -27.35 -6.15
CA PRO A 200 11.62 -27.85 -6.96
C PRO A 200 10.30 -27.31 -6.42
N VAL A 201 9.39 -26.95 -7.33
CA VAL A 201 8.09 -26.35 -7.03
C VAL A 201 7.12 -27.43 -6.52
N THR A 202 7.36 -27.93 -5.32
CA THR A 202 6.49 -28.89 -4.63
C THR A 202 5.66 -28.20 -3.55
N PRO A 203 4.48 -28.73 -3.18
CA PRO A 203 3.64 -28.14 -2.14
C PRO A 203 4.34 -27.97 -0.79
N GLU A 204 5.23 -28.91 -0.42
CA GLU A 204 6.01 -28.82 0.82
C GLU A 204 7.01 -27.67 0.79
N ASN A 205 7.67 -27.45 -0.36
CA ASN A 205 8.61 -26.35 -0.52
C ASN A 205 7.89 -25.00 -0.55
N LYS A 206 6.73 -24.91 -1.22
CA LYS A 206 5.88 -23.71 -1.18
C LYS A 206 5.49 -23.37 0.25
N ARG A 207 5.05 -24.36 1.05
CA ARG A 207 4.74 -24.17 2.47
C ARG A 207 5.95 -23.70 3.27
N LYS A 208 7.12 -24.31 3.05
CA LYS A 208 8.36 -23.97 3.74
C LYS A 208 8.79 -22.52 3.47
N VAL A 209 8.70 -22.09 2.22
CA VAL A 209 9.03 -20.74 1.78
C VAL A 209 8.04 -19.69 2.30
N LEU A 210 6.74 -20.02 2.31
CA LEU A 210 5.71 -19.13 2.85
C LEU A 210 5.83 -18.94 4.36
N GLY A 211 6.19 -20.00 5.11
CA GLY A 211 6.44 -19.91 6.55
C GLY A 211 5.30 -19.20 7.31
N LYS A 212 5.62 -18.05 7.92
CA LYS A 212 4.66 -17.24 8.70
C LYS A 212 3.59 -16.57 7.83
N ALA A 213 3.87 -16.30 6.56
CA ALA A 213 2.93 -15.65 5.65
C ALA A 213 1.64 -16.48 5.44
N LEU A 214 1.75 -17.81 5.50
CA LEU A 214 0.60 -18.72 5.35
C LEU A 214 -0.44 -18.53 6.46
N ALA A 215 0.00 -18.30 7.69
CA ALA A 215 -0.89 -18.11 8.85
C ALA A 215 -1.66 -16.78 8.82
N LEU A 216 -1.20 -15.81 8.01
CA LEU A 216 -1.82 -14.50 7.85
C LEU A 216 -2.96 -14.49 6.83
N ILE A 217 -3.12 -15.57 6.06
CA ILE A 217 -4.24 -15.74 5.13
C ILE A 217 -5.48 -16.16 5.93
N ARG A 218 -6.59 -15.48 5.67
CA ARG A 218 -7.82 -15.63 6.47
C ARG A 218 -8.75 -16.63 5.82
N PHE A 219 -8.31 -17.89 5.78
CA PHE A 219 -9.09 -19.00 5.20
C PHE A 219 -10.55 -19.08 5.69
N PRO A 220 -10.87 -18.85 6.99
CA PRO A 220 -12.26 -18.91 7.48
C PRO A 220 -13.24 -17.91 6.85
N LEU A 221 -12.73 -16.90 6.13
CA LEU A 221 -13.55 -15.90 5.43
C LEU A 221 -13.85 -16.24 3.97
N MET A 222 -13.25 -17.32 3.45
CA MET A 222 -13.57 -17.83 2.11
C MET A 222 -14.91 -18.59 2.14
N THR A 223 -15.57 -18.72 1.00
CA THR A 223 -16.70 -19.67 0.91
C THR A 223 -16.20 -21.11 0.87
N ILE A 224 -17.07 -22.08 1.18
CA ILE A 224 -16.72 -23.51 1.13
C ILE A 224 -16.26 -23.89 -0.28
N GLU A 225 -16.94 -23.38 -1.30
CA GLU A 225 -16.63 -23.65 -2.71
C GLU A 225 -15.27 -23.04 -3.09
N GLU A 226 -15.00 -21.80 -2.68
CA GLU A 226 -13.70 -21.14 -2.91
C GLU A 226 -12.56 -21.90 -2.20
N PHE A 227 -12.79 -22.35 -0.95
CA PHE A 227 -11.81 -23.11 -0.18
C PHE A 227 -11.55 -24.50 -0.78
N ALA A 228 -12.61 -25.21 -1.16
CA ALA A 228 -12.53 -26.55 -1.73
C ALA A 228 -11.88 -26.57 -3.12
N ALA A 229 -12.10 -25.53 -3.93
CA ALA A 229 -11.52 -25.43 -5.27
C ALA A 229 -10.07 -24.93 -5.29
N GLY A 230 -9.64 -24.19 -4.26
CA GLY A 230 -8.30 -23.60 -4.21
C GLY A 230 -7.42 -24.20 -3.10
N PRO A 231 -7.41 -23.61 -1.89
CA PRO A 231 -6.53 -24.03 -0.80
C PRO A 231 -6.53 -25.53 -0.49
N ALA A 232 -7.70 -26.17 -0.46
CA ALA A 232 -7.81 -27.59 -0.12
C ALA A 232 -7.13 -28.53 -1.15
N GLN A 233 -7.11 -28.15 -2.43
CA GLN A 233 -6.48 -28.93 -3.51
C GLN A 233 -5.01 -28.56 -3.75
N SER A 234 -4.56 -27.43 -3.19
CA SER A 234 -3.20 -26.92 -3.41
C SER A 234 -2.09 -27.78 -2.80
N GLY A 235 -2.42 -28.63 -1.82
CA GLY A 235 -1.44 -29.41 -1.04
C GLY A 235 -0.57 -28.58 -0.09
N ILE A 236 -0.80 -27.26 0.00
CA ILE A 236 -0.02 -26.35 0.87
C ILE A 236 -0.47 -26.47 2.34
N LEU A 237 -1.77 -26.70 2.57
CA LEU A 237 -2.35 -26.95 3.89
C LEU A 237 -2.19 -28.43 4.27
N VAL A 238 -1.96 -28.74 5.54
CA VAL A 238 -1.94 -30.14 6.01
C VAL A 238 -3.36 -30.65 6.18
N ASP A 239 -3.57 -31.97 6.05
CA ASP A 239 -4.89 -32.59 6.16
C ASP A 239 -5.64 -32.19 7.43
N ARG A 240 -4.94 -32.06 8.56
CA ARG A 240 -5.53 -31.59 9.82
C ARG A 240 -6.11 -30.17 9.72
N GLU A 241 -5.40 -29.25 9.04
CA GLU A 241 -5.85 -27.87 8.83
C GLU A 241 -7.07 -27.84 7.89
N VAL A 242 -7.01 -28.61 6.80
CA VAL A 242 -8.10 -28.74 5.83
C VAL A 242 -9.36 -29.25 6.51
N VAL A 243 -9.28 -30.34 7.28
CA VAL A 243 -10.40 -30.90 8.04
C VAL A 243 -10.93 -29.89 9.06
N SER A 244 -10.05 -29.22 9.80
CA SER A 244 -10.45 -28.20 10.79
C SER A 244 -11.22 -27.04 10.15
N LEU A 245 -10.80 -26.58 8.97
CA LEU A 245 -11.47 -25.51 8.23
C LEU A 245 -12.81 -25.97 7.65
N PHE A 246 -12.91 -27.19 7.11
CA PHE A 246 -14.20 -27.74 6.68
C PHE A 246 -15.20 -27.88 7.82
N LEU A 247 -14.76 -28.32 9.00
CA LEU A 247 -15.61 -28.36 10.19
C LEU A 247 -16.05 -26.94 10.62
N HIS A 248 -15.16 -25.95 10.52
CA HIS A 248 -15.50 -24.56 10.80
C HIS A 248 -16.61 -24.00 9.89
N PHE A 249 -16.64 -24.42 8.62
CA PHE A 249 -17.67 -23.97 7.68
C PHE A 249 -19.02 -24.69 7.82
N THR A 250 -19.02 -25.93 8.30
CA THR A 250 -20.21 -26.81 8.25
C THR A 250 -20.89 -27.03 9.61
N VAL A 251 -20.15 -26.91 10.72
CA VAL A 251 -20.64 -27.22 12.07
C VAL A 251 -21.05 -25.96 12.83
N ASN A 252 -22.17 -26.03 13.56
CA ASN A 252 -22.64 -24.98 14.46
C ASN A 252 -22.85 -25.56 15.88
N PRO A 253 -22.18 -25.06 16.93
CA PRO A 253 -21.31 -23.88 16.99
C PRO A 253 -19.98 -24.08 16.25
N LYS A 254 -19.48 -23.01 15.61
CA LYS A 254 -18.26 -23.04 14.82
C LYS A 254 -17.04 -23.35 15.71
N PRO A 255 -16.28 -24.43 15.46
CA PRO A 255 -15.05 -24.71 16.20
C PRO A 255 -13.99 -23.64 15.96
N ARG A 256 -13.14 -23.41 16.97
CA ARG A 256 -11.98 -22.52 16.85
C ARG A 256 -10.95 -23.12 15.90
N VAL A 257 -10.30 -22.28 15.12
CA VAL A 257 -9.26 -22.63 14.15
C VAL A 257 -8.01 -21.80 14.40
N ASP A 258 -6.86 -22.29 13.96
CA ASP A 258 -5.55 -21.64 14.16
C ASP A 258 -5.31 -20.46 13.18
N PHE A 259 -6.32 -20.09 12.38
CA PHE A 259 -6.27 -19.01 11.40
C PHE A 259 -7.14 -17.82 11.83
N ILE A 260 -6.77 -16.63 11.35
CA ILE A 260 -7.50 -15.40 11.63
C ILE A 260 -8.90 -15.49 11.01
N ASP A 261 -9.93 -15.40 11.84
CA ASP A 261 -11.35 -15.46 11.47
C ASP A 261 -12.01 -14.08 11.36
N ARG A 262 -11.23 -13.01 11.56
CA ARG A 262 -11.71 -11.62 11.50
C ARG A 262 -11.55 -11.04 10.08
N PRO A 263 -12.60 -10.46 9.48
CA PRO A 263 -12.50 -9.81 8.19
C PRO A 263 -11.47 -8.70 8.18
N ARG A 264 -10.77 -8.55 7.05
CA ARG A 264 -9.93 -7.37 6.79
C ARG A 264 -10.85 -6.16 6.86
N CYS A 265 -10.60 -5.28 7.83
CA CYS A 265 -11.23 -3.96 7.93
C CYS A 265 -10.71 -3.09 6.80
N CYS A 266 -11.11 -3.46 5.60
CA CYS A 266 -10.96 -2.65 4.45
C CYS A 266 -11.73 -1.36 4.77
N LEU A 267 -10.99 -0.26 4.93
CA LEU A 267 -11.53 1.09 4.71
C LEU A 267 -12.08 1.24 3.28
N ARG A 268 -12.09 0.14 2.50
CA ARG A 268 -12.85 -0.15 1.30
C ARG A 268 -13.52 -1.53 1.36
N GLY A 269 -14.64 -1.64 2.07
CA GLY A 269 -15.75 -2.54 1.76
C GLY A 269 -15.47 -4.05 1.61
N LYS A 270 -15.90 -4.81 2.63
CA LYS A 270 -16.82 -5.95 2.43
C LYS A 270 -17.85 -5.92 3.55
N GLU A 271 -18.84 -5.10 3.28
CA GLU A 271 -20.19 -5.10 3.83
C GLU A 271 -20.68 -6.52 4.21
N CYS A 272 -21.14 -6.70 5.45
CA CYS A 272 -22.37 -7.45 5.65
C CYS A 272 -23.52 -6.50 5.30
N SER A 273 -23.74 -6.33 3.99
CA SER A 273 -24.93 -5.67 3.51
C SER A 273 -26.06 -6.66 3.67
N ILE A 274 -27.03 -6.33 4.53
CA ILE A 274 -28.37 -6.88 4.36
C ILE A 274 -28.95 -6.18 3.13
N ASN A 275 -28.57 -6.65 1.94
CA ASN A 275 -29.22 -6.27 0.69
C ASN A 275 -30.57 -7.00 0.62
N ARG A 276 -31.54 -6.57 1.44
CA ARG A 276 -32.97 -6.89 1.23
C ARG A 276 -33.70 -5.82 0.41
N PHE A 277 -32.98 -4.86 -0.19
CA PHE A 277 -33.57 -3.70 -0.84
C PHE A 277 -33.02 -3.47 -2.26
N GLN A 278 -33.85 -3.77 -3.26
CA GLN A 278 -33.98 -2.96 -4.46
C GLN A 278 -35.40 -2.37 -4.41
N GLN A 279 -35.58 -1.23 -3.75
CA GLN A 279 -36.79 -0.41 -3.92
C GLN A 279 -36.35 0.96 -4.42
N ASP A 280 -36.54 1.21 -5.72
CA ASP A 280 -36.55 2.56 -6.29
C ASP A 280 -37.75 3.30 -5.70
N THR A 281 -37.54 3.90 -4.54
CA THR A 281 -38.54 4.80 -3.95
C THR A 281 -38.27 6.18 -4.55
N GLY A 282 -38.99 6.52 -5.61
CA GLY A 282 -38.92 7.84 -6.22
C GLY A 282 -39.60 8.86 -5.31
N PHE A 283 -38.92 9.96 -5.00
CA PHE A 283 -39.47 11.07 -4.23
C PHE A 283 -39.46 12.33 -5.08
N SER A 284 -40.54 13.10 -5.06
CA SER A 284 -40.61 14.45 -5.60
C SER A 284 -40.53 15.45 -4.45
N CYS A 285 -39.53 16.32 -4.47
CA CYS A 285 -39.48 17.46 -3.55
C CYS A 285 -40.66 18.40 -3.86
N ASP A 286 -41.53 18.64 -2.87
CA ASP A 286 -42.63 19.61 -2.97
C ASP A 286 -42.20 21.04 -2.64
N GLY A 287 -40.89 21.25 -2.36
CA GLY A 287 -40.33 22.52 -1.94
C GLY A 287 -40.61 22.89 -0.48
N SER A 288 -41.24 22.00 0.29
CA SER A 288 -41.55 22.23 1.71
C SER A 288 -40.36 21.88 2.63
N ALA A 289 -40.34 22.49 3.82
CA ALA A 289 -39.40 22.15 4.89
C ALA A 289 -39.82 20.89 5.68
N SER A 290 -40.79 20.11 5.17
CA SER A 290 -41.31 18.95 5.87
C SER A 290 -40.38 17.73 5.73
N THR A 291 -40.29 16.90 6.77
CA THR A 291 -39.51 15.67 6.74
C THR A 291 -40.34 14.51 6.18
N PHE A 292 -39.72 13.68 5.35
CA PHE A 292 -40.35 12.48 4.80
C PHE A 292 -39.83 11.24 5.50
N ARG A 293 -40.74 10.31 5.83
CA ARG A 293 -40.38 9.06 6.51
C ARG A 293 -39.98 8.00 5.49
N VAL A 294 -38.79 7.43 5.69
CA VAL A 294 -38.31 6.25 4.96
C VAL A 294 -38.36 5.06 5.91
N MET A 295 -39.21 4.09 5.59
CA MET A 295 -39.44 2.91 6.44
C MET A 295 -38.84 1.66 5.78
N PHE A 296 -38.36 0.72 6.60
CA PHE A 296 -38.05 -0.62 6.11
C PHE A 296 -39.33 -1.34 5.68
N LYS A 297 -39.24 -2.18 4.64
CA LYS A 297 -40.35 -3.02 4.16
C LYS A 297 -40.91 -3.93 5.26
N GLU A 298 -40.03 -4.43 6.11
CA GLU A 298 -40.36 -5.23 7.29
C GLU A 298 -39.59 -4.64 8.49
N PRO A 299 -40.19 -4.60 9.70
CA PRO A 299 -39.47 -4.18 10.90
C PRO A 299 -38.22 -5.03 11.13
N VAL A 300 -37.10 -4.39 11.45
CA VAL A 300 -35.83 -5.07 11.75
C VAL A 300 -35.68 -5.15 13.26
N GLU A 301 -35.62 -6.38 13.79
CA GLU A 301 -35.32 -6.62 15.20
C GLU A 301 -33.83 -6.40 15.48
N VAL A 302 -33.54 -5.52 16.45
CA VAL A 302 -32.17 -5.14 16.84
C VAL A 302 -31.87 -5.80 18.19
N LEU A 303 -30.93 -6.74 18.20
CA LEU A 303 -30.52 -7.45 19.41
C LEU A 303 -29.39 -6.72 20.15
N PRO A 304 -29.34 -6.81 21.50
CA PRO A 304 -28.24 -6.26 22.29
C PRO A 304 -26.88 -6.80 21.85
N SER A 305 -25.85 -5.94 21.88
CA SER A 305 -24.45 -6.30 21.57
C SER A 305 -24.19 -6.77 20.14
N VAL A 306 -25.12 -6.52 19.20
CA VAL A 306 -24.94 -6.79 17.76
C VAL A 306 -24.84 -5.47 17.01
N ASN A 307 -23.85 -5.38 16.11
CA ASN A 307 -23.66 -4.20 15.26
C ASN A 307 -24.49 -4.36 13.98
N TYR A 308 -25.40 -3.42 13.74
CA TYR A 308 -26.21 -3.35 12.53
C TYR A 308 -25.77 -2.17 11.67
N THR A 309 -25.86 -2.29 10.35
CA THR A 309 -25.55 -1.22 9.41
C THR A 309 -26.71 -1.06 8.43
N ALA A 310 -27.21 0.16 8.31
CA ALA A 310 -28.21 0.54 7.31
C ALA A 310 -27.56 1.55 6.35
N CYS A 311 -27.70 1.29 5.05
CA CYS A 311 -27.17 2.15 4.00
C CYS A 311 -28.34 2.79 3.23
N ALA A 312 -28.28 4.10 3.04
CA ALA A 312 -29.23 4.85 2.21
C ALA A 312 -28.45 5.62 1.14
N THR A 313 -28.91 5.60 -0.10
CA THR A 313 -28.34 6.38 -1.19
C THR A 313 -29.40 7.33 -1.74
N LEU A 314 -29.12 8.63 -1.66
CA LEU A 314 -30.00 9.68 -2.19
C LEU A 314 -29.42 10.16 -3.53
N LYS A 315 -30.22 10.06 -4.60
CA LYS A 315 -29.87 10.53 -5.95
C LYS A 315 -30.95 11.51 -6.41
N GLY A 316 -30.55 12.71 -6.84
CA GLY A 316 -31.47 13.74 -7.30
C GLY A 316 -30.77 15.09 -7.55
N PRO A 317 -31.52 16.12 -7.95
CA PRO A 317 -31.04 17.51 -8.01
C PRO A 317 -30.63 18.02 -6.63
N ASP A 318 -29.87 19.12 -6.58
CA ASP A 318 -29.44 19.75 -5.33
C ASP A 318 -30.64 20.05 -4.40
N SER A 319 -30.49 19.67 -3.12
CA SER A 319 -31.50 19.88 -2.08
C SER A 319 -30.91 20.62 -0.88
N HIS A 320 -31.76 21.16 -0.02
CA HIS A 320 -31.31 21.66 1.28
C HIS A 320 -30.67 20.52 2.10
N TYR A 321 -29.58 20.84 2.79
CA TYR A 321 -28.87 19.95 3.72
C TYR A 321 -28.69 20.67 5.06
N GLY A 322 -28.53 19.90 6.14
CA GLY A 322 -28.30 20.44 7.49
C GLY A 322 -26.83 20.77 7.74
N THR A 323 -26.55 21.74 8.61
CA THR A 323 -25.19 22.19 8.98
C THR A 323 -24.76 21.76 10.38
N LYS A 324 -25.53 20.86 11.01
CA LYS A 324 -25.34 20.39 12.40
C LYS A 324 -25.44 18.87 12.49
N GLY A 325 -24.79 18.17 11.57
CA GLY A 325 -24.72 16.71 11.62
C GLY A 325 -24.01 16.23 12.88
N LEU A 326 -24.44 15.08 13.40
CA LEU A 326 -23.81 14.41 14.55
C LEU A 326 -23.27 13.06 14.11
N ARG A 327 -21.97 12.83 14.31
CA ARG A 327 -21.33 11.54 14.02
C ARG A 327 -21.81 10.40 14.92
N LYS A 328 -22.32 10.74 16.10
CA LYS A 328 -22.75 9.77 17.10
C LYS A 328 -23.96 10.31 17.85
N VAL A 329 -25.03 9.53 17.91
CA VAL A 329 -26.24 9.82 18.67
C VAL A 329 -26.50 8.66 19.60
N THR A 330 -26.60 8.93 20.90
CA THR A 330 -26.95 7.91 21.90
C THR A 330 -28.35 8.18 22.40
N HIS A 331 -29.26 7.24 22.20
CA HIS A 331 -30.61 7.29 22.74
C HIS A 331 -30.71 6.35 23.94
N GLU A 332 -31.27 6.84 25.04
CA GLU A 332 -31.54 6.06 26.23
C GLU A 332 -33.04 5.81 26.32
N SER A 333 -33.45 4.54 26.34
CA SER A 333 -34.86 4.17 26.47
C SER A 333 -35.38 4.62 27.84
N PRO A 334 -36.43 5.46 27.91
CA PRO A 334 -36.96 5.96 29.18
C PRO A 334 -37.64 4.85 30.00
N THR A 335 -38.00 3.73 29.38
CA THR A 335 -38.68 2.59 30.05
C THR A 335 -37.72 1.52 30.53
N THR A 336 -36.63 1.25 29.79
CA THR A 336 -35.70 0.14 30.09
C THR A 336 -34.32 0.60 30.56
N GLY A 337 -33.98 1.88 30.40
CA GLY A 337 -32.63 2.40 30.64
C GLY A 337 -31.58 1.91 29.63
N ALA A 338 -31.99 1.14 28.61
CA ALA A 338 -31.10 0.63 27.59
C ALA A 338 -30.58 1.76 26.71
N LYS A 339 -29.26 1.79 26.47
CA LYS A 339 -28.61 2.78 25.62
C LYS A 339 -28.37 2.20 24.23
N THR A 340 -29.03 2.78 23.23
CA THR A 340 -28.81 2.48 21.82
C THR A 340 -27.93 3.56 21.22
N CYS A 341 -26.78 3.16 20.67
CA CYS A 341 -25.82 4.08 20.06
C CYS A 341 -25.87 3.98 18.54
N PHE A 342 -26.23 5.08 17.89
CA PHE A 342 -26.17 5.25 16.44
C PHE A 342 -24.86 5.96 16.08
N THR A 343 -24.11 5.40 15.14
CA THR A 343 -22.90 6.01 14.60
C THR A 343 -23.06 6.20 13.11
N PHE A 344 -22.87 7.43 12.65
CA PHE A 344 -22.99 7.79 11.24
C PHE A 344 -21.60 7.86 10.61
N CYS A 345 -21.46 7.25 9.44
CA CYS A 345 -20.20 7.18 8.70
C CYS A 345 -20.43 7.61 7.25
N TYR A 346 -19.44 8.27 6.66
CA TYR A 346 -19.48 8.67 5.25
C TYR A 346 -19.27 7.44 4.34
N ALA A 347 -20.06 7.35 3.26
CA ALA A 347 -19.89 6.34 2.22
C ALA A 347 -18.93 6.86 1.14
N ALA A 348 -17.74 6.27 1.03
CA ALA A 348 -16.71 6.71 0.09
C ALA A 348 -17.07 6.42 -1.38
N GLY A 349 -16.88 7.39 -2.25
CA GLY A 349 -16.99 7.23 -3.71
C GLY A 349 -18.23 7.85 -4.36
N ASN A 350 -19.10 8.48 -3.59
CA ASN A 350 -20.22 9.26 -4.12
C ASN A 350 -20.37 10.53 -3.29
N ASN A 351 -19.84 11.66 -3.78
CA ASN A 351 -19.94 12.94 -3.08
C ASN A 351 -21.04 13.78 -3.74
N ASN A 352 -22.26 13.66 -3.20
CA ASN A 352 -23.40 14.50 -3.58
C ASN A 352 -23.51 15.77 -2.70
N GLY A 353 -22.39 16.23 -2.12
CA GLY A 353 -22.34 17.44 -1.29
C GLY A 353 -22.81 17.24 0.15
N THR A 354 -22.83 16.00 0.65
CA THR A 354 -23.36 15.66 1.98
C THR A 354 -22.30 14.93 2.80
N SER A 355 -22.25 15.23 4.09
CA SER A 355 -21.24 14.67 4.99
C SER A 355 -21.87 14.31 6.34
N VAL A 356 -21.12 13.65 7.21
CA VAL A 356 -21.60 13.39 8.58
C VAL A 356 -21.68 14.68 9.41
N GLU A 357 -20.96 15.72 8.97
CA GLU A 357 -20.96 17.05 9.58
C GLU A 357 -22.06 17.94 8.95
N ASP A 358 -22.37 17.70 7.68
CA ASP A 358 -23.41 18.33 6.87
C ASP A 358 -24.56 17.33 6.60
N GLY A 359 -25.31 17.00 7.66
CA GLY A 359 -26.25 15.89 7.68
C GLY A 359 -27.53 16.09 6.84
N GLN A 360 -28.01 15.01 6.20
CA GLN A 360 -29.30 14.97 5.49
C GLN A 360 -30.38 14.09 6.15
N ILE A 361 -30.02 13.30 7.17
CA ILE A 361 -30.97 12.45 7.89
C ILE A 361 -31.28 13.14 9.23
N PRO A 362 -32.46 13.76 9.39
CA PRO A 362 -32.78 14.53 10.59
C PRO A 362 -33.11 13.64 11.79
N GLU A 363 -33.66 12.45 11.56
CA GLU A 363 -34.17 11.57 12.62
C GLU A 363 -34.13 10.10 12.21
N VAL A 364 -33.85 9.21 13.17
CA VAL A 364 -33.99 7.75 13.02
C VAL A 364 -35.14 7.29 13.91
N ILE A 365 -36.17 6.75 13.29
CA ILE A 365 -37.34 6.23 14.01
C ILE A 365 -37.10 4.75 14.30
N PHE A 366 -37.10 4.40 15.58
CA PHE A 366 -37.05 3.02 16.06
C PHE A 366 -37.97 2.87 17.27
N TYR A 367 -38.43 1.64 17.50
CA TYR A 367 -39.33 1.31 18.60
C TYR A 367 -38.59 0.38 19.57
N THR A 368 -38.80 0.59 20.88
CA THR A 368 -38.21 -0.22 21.96
C THR A 368 -39.27 -0.99 22.71
#